data_AF-A0A8J2Q593-F1
#
_entry.id   AF-A0A8J2Q593-F1
#
_cell.length_a   1.000
_cell.length_b   1.000
_cell.length_c   1.000
_cell.angle_alpha   90.00
_cell.angle_beta   90.00
_cell.angle_gamma   90.00
#
_symmetry.space_group_name_H-M   'P 1'
#
loop_
_entity.id
_entity.type
_entity.pdbx_description
1 polymer ?
#
loop_
_entity_poly.entity_id
_entity_poly.type
_entity_poly.pdbx_seq_one_letter_code
_entity_poly.pdbx_strand_id
1 'polypeptide(L)'
;MDCVGGESSCVVSSGHHDQKGDGDGNLVKFTCFLCGLTENCRYGLVEISSRTHSYRYKDEIYYMLDPFRNRSNVNERRLTRTRDNTGSKASGNKTTSIFDVLVLGAICSKCGQPVCIGEDCSVFYTKTFCVACVTQEKTSFPKSFIEQIDATRRQRKAERKEVKTSI
;
A
#
# COMPACT_ATOMS: atom_id res chain seq x y z
N MET A 1 -44.01 14.54 14.64
CA MET A 1 -44.59 14.77 13.31
C MET A 1 -43.86 16.00 12.76
N ASP A 2 -43.01 15.98 11.74
CA ASP A 2 -42.87 15.06 10.59
C ASP A 2 -41.42 15.04 10.05
N CYS A 3 -41.08 13.94 9.38
CA CYS A 3 -39.86 13.72 8.59
C CYS A 3 -40.01 14.28 7.16
N VAL A 4 -38.90 14.63 6.49
CA VAL A 4 -38.52 14.48 5.05
C VAL A 4 -37.23 15.32 4.87
N GLY A 5 -36.10 14.92 4.27
CA GLY A 5 -35.77 13.84 3.33
C GLY A 5 -35.14 14.43 2.06
N GLY A 6 -33.87 14.07 1.77
CA GLY A 6 -33.19 14.20 0.47
C GLY A 6 -32.36 15.48 0.23
N GLU A 7 -31.21 15.50 -0.42
CA GLU A 7 -30.32 14.46 -0.98
C GLU A 7 -29.03 15.17 -1.45
N SER A 8 -27.85 14.71 -1.00
CA SER A 8 -26.55 15.17 -1.51
C SER A 8 -26.25 14.46 -2.82
N SER A 9 -26.29 15.19 -3.92
CA SER A 9 -25.83 14.71 -5.24
C SER A 9 -24.31 14.80 -5.32
N CYS A 10 -23.64 13.65 -5.15
CA CYS A 10 -22.27 13.46 -5.61
C CYS A 10 -22.30 12.99 -7.07
N VAL A 11 -21.87 13.87 -7.97
CA VAL A 11 -21.72 13.58 -9.40
C VAL A 11 -20.56 12.60 -9.58
N VAL A 12 -20.87 11.33 -9.84
CA VAL A 12 -19.90 10.33 -10.29
C VAL A 12 -19.69 10.53 -11.78
N SER A 13 -18.55 11.12 -12.15
CA SER A 13 -18.10 11.15 -13.54
C SER A 13 -17.27 9.90 -13.84
N SER A 14 -17.89 8.95 -14.52
CA SER A 14 -17.25 7.79 -15.15
C SER A 14 -16.54 8.23 -16.44
N GLY A 15 -15.20 8.21 -16.42
CA GLY A 15 -14.37 8.44 -17.60
C GLY A 15 -13.40 7.29 -17.80
N HIS A 16 -13.64 6.48 -18.84
CA HIS A 16 -12.62 5.61 -19.42
C HIS A 16 -11.51 6.49 -20.04
N HIS A 17 -10.26 6.30 -19.61
CA HIS A 17 -9.12 6.85 -20.34
C HIS A 17 -7.92 5.90 -20.23
N ASP A 18 -7.71 5.11 -21.28
CA ASP A 18 -6.42 4.52 -21.59
C ASP A 18 -5.39 5.64 -21.77
N GLN A 19 -4.43 5.75 -20.86
CA GLN A 19 -3.23 6.58 -21.08
C GLN A 19 -1.97 5.79 -20.76
N LYS A 20 -1.38 5.33 -21.85
CA LYS A 20 0.01 4.92 -21.99
C LYS A 20 0.90 6.17 -21.77
N GLY A 21 1.70 6.18 -20.70
CA GLY A 21 2.63 7.26 -20.40
C GLY A 21 3.86 6.74 -19.67
N ASP A 22 4.92 6.49 -20.44
CA ASP A 22 6.25 6.17 -19.93
C ASP A 22 7.03 7.49 -19.80
N GLY A 23 7.51 7.81 -18.59
CA GLY A 23 8.35 8.98 -18.30
C GLY A 23 7.68 10.05 -17.45
N ASP A 24 8.04 10.09 -16.14
CA ASP A 24 7.78 11.18 -15.18
C ASP A 24 6.32 11.41 -14.72
N GLY A 25 5.59 10.33 -14.45
CA GLY A 25 4.15 10.37 -14.10
C GLY A 25 3.83 10.70 -12.64
N ASN A 26 3.17 11.85 -12.42
CA ASN A 26 2.30 12.23 -11.29
C ASN A 26 2.71 11.72 -9.90
N LEU A 27 3.90 12.13 -9.44
CA LEU A 27 4.30 11.93 -8.05
C LEU A 27 3.44 12.81 -7.13
N VAL A 28 2.83 12.20 -6.12
CA VAL A 28 2.13 12.89 -5.04
C VAL A 28 3.01 12.90 -3.79
N LYS A 29 2.90 13.97 -3.00
CA LYS A 29 3.54 14.03 -1.69
C LYS A 29 2.69 13.28 -0.67
N PHE A 30 3.15 12.11 -0.27
CA PHE A 30 2.59 11.38 0.86
C PHE A 30 3.11 11.98 2.17
N THR A 31 2.24 12.18 3.15
CA THR A 31 2.62 12.50 4.54
C THR A 31 1.72 11.70 5.48
N CYS A 32 2.31 10.80 6.28
CA CYS A 32 1.56 10.06 7.28
C CYS A 32 1.00 11.01 8.35
N PHE A 33 -0.31 10.99 8.54
CA PHE A 33 -1.02 11.84 9.50
C PHE A 33 -0.59 11.61 10.96
N LEU A 34 -0.07 10.43 11.30
CA LEU A 34 0.29 10.09 12.68
C LEU A 34 1.77 10.31 13.01
N CYS A 35 2.69 9.88 12.14
CA CYS A 35 4.13 9.97 12.42
C CYS A 35 4.86 11.02 11.58
N GLY A 36 4.20 11.65 10.61
CA GLY A 36 4.82 12.65 9.73
C GLY A 36 5.74 12.10 8.65
N LEU A 37 5.91 10.77 8.52
CA LEU A 37 6.69 10.16 7.44
C LEU A 37 6.23 10.72 6.10
N THR A 38 7.16 11.32 5.35
CA THR A 38 6.86 12.04 4.12
C THR A 38 7.74 11.52 2.99
N GLU A 39 7.15 11.30 1.82
CA GLU A 39 7.85 10.82 0.63
C GLU A 39 7.10 11.26 -0.64
N ASN A 40 7.82 11.46 -1.75
CA ASN A 40 7.20 11.64 -3.05
C ASN A 40 6.99 10.28 -3.72
N CYS A 41 5.75 9.90 -3.96
CA CYS A 41 5.40 8.55 -4.39
C CYS A 41 4.20 8.55 -5.35
N ARG A 42 3.78 7.38 -5.78
CA ARG A 42 2.57 7.20 -6.60
C ARG A 42 1.39 6.85 -5.69
N TYR A 43 0.19 7.18 -6.13
CA TYR A 43 -1.04 6.82 -5.43
C TYR A 43 -2.05 6.20 -6.41
N GLY A 44 -2.68 5.10 -6.01
CA GLY A 44 -3.77 4.50 -6.76
C GLY A 44 -3.92 2.99 -6.53
N LEU A 45 -4.82 2.37 -7.28
CA LEU A 45 -4.98 0.92 -7.32
C LEU A 45 -3.82 0.27 -8.07
N VAL A 46 -3.12 -0.63 -7.38
CA VAL A 46 -2.02 -1.40 -7.98
C VAL A 46 -2.52 -2.78 -8.37
N GLU A 47 -2.52 -3.04 -9.67
CA GLU A 47 -2.80 -4.33 -10.27
C GLU A 47 -1.60 -4.78 -11.11
N ILE A 48 -1.17 -6.02 -10.92
CA ILE A 48 0.02 -6.58 -11.53
C ILE A 48 -0.37 -7.90 -12.17
N SER A 49 -0.46 -7.90 -13.49
CA SER A 49 -0.76 -9.08 -14.29
C SER A 49 0.53 -9.73 -14.80
N SER A 50 0.71 -11.00 -14.46
CA SER A 50 1.66 -11.92 -15.08
C SER A 50 0.93 -12.86 -16.05
N ARG A 51 1.68 -13.62 -16.85
CA ARG A 51 1.08 -14.58 -17.82
C ARG A 51 0.13 -15.61 -17.19
N THR A 52 0.33 -15.94 -15.91
CA THR A 52 -0.43 -16.99 -15.20
C THR A 52 -1.13 -16.52 -13.93
N HIS A 53 -0.83 -15.32 -13.42
CA HIS A 53 -1.38 -14.81 -12.16
C HIS A 53 -1.56 -13.29 -12.21
N SER A 54 -2.67 -12.78 -11.69
CA SER A 54 -2.85 -11.37 -11.38
C SER A 54 -2.86 -11.16 -9.86
N TYR A 55 -2.12 -10.16 -9.40
CA TYR A 55 -2.14 -9.69 -8.02
C TYR A 55 -2.72 -8.29 -7.99
N ARG A 56 -3.65 -8.03 -7.07
CA ARG A 56 -4.31 -6.73 -6.92
C ARG A 56 -4.42 -6.36 -5.46
N TYR A 57 -3.98 -5.15 -5.11
CA TYR A 57 -4.23 -4.59 -3.78
C TYR A 57 -5.71 -4.24 -3.64
N LYS A 58 -6.26 -4.51 -2.45
CA LYS A 58 -7.69 -4.27 -2.18
C LYS A 58 -8.05 -2.79 -2.04
N ASP A 59 -7.08 -1.99 -1.61
CA ASP A 59 -7.22 -0.55 -1.39
C ASP A 59 -6.31 0.22 -2.36
N GLU A 60 -6.62 1.48 -2.60
CA GLU A 60 -5.68 2.44 -3.19
C GLU A 60 -4.54 2.68 -2.22
N ILE A 61 -3.31 2.54 -2.72
CA ILE A 61 -2.10 2.59 -1.90
C ILE A 61 -1.17 3.72 -2.35
N TYR A 62 -0.41 4.23 -1.40
CA TYR A 62 0.79 5.02 -1.67
C TYR A 62 1.95 4.06 -1.87
N TYR A 63 2.62 4.14 -3.00
CA TYR A 63 3.67 3.20 -3.36
C TYR A 63 4.77 3.84 -4.18
N MET A 64 5.95 3.25 -4.11
CA MET A 64 7.06 3.59 -4.98
C MET A 64 7.63 2.33 -5.60
N LEU A 65 8.43 2.52 -6.63
CA LEU A 65 9.27 1.46 -7.16
C LEU A 65 10.30 1.09 -6.08
N ASP A 66 10.38 -0.20 -5.73
CA ASP A 66 11.31 -0.68 -4.70
C ASP A 66 12.75 -0.32 -5.12
N PRO A 67 13.43 0.57 -4.35
CA PRO A 67 14.76 1.08 -4.69
C PRO A 67 15.86 0.03 -4.40
N PHE A 68 15.54 -1.01 -3.63
CA PHE A 68 16.44 -2.12 -3.33
C PHE A 68 16.32 -3.26 -4.34
N ARG A 69 15.38 -3.16 -5.29
CA ARG A 69 15.34 -4.10 -6.41
C ARG A 69 16.42 -3.77 -7.40
N ASN A 70 17.31 -4.74 -7.58
CA ASN A 70 18.25 -4.73 -8.67
C ASN A 70 17.49 -4.91 -10.00
N ARG A 71 17.21 -3.79 -10.67
CA ARG A 71 16.51 -3.74 -11.95
C ARG A 71 17.46 -4.01 -13.13
N SER A 72 18.76 -3.81 -12.96
CA SER A 72 19.76 -3.97 -14.03
C SER A 72 20.16 -5.43 -14.27
N ASN A 73 20.02 -6.29 -13.26
CA ASN A 73 20.51 -7.66 -13.32
C ASN A 73 19.31 -8.60 -13.31
N VAL A 74 18.82 -8.96 -14.49
CA VAL A 74 17.99 -10.17 -14.61
C VAL A 74 18.85 -11.32 -14.08
N ASN A 75 18.54 -11.79 -12.88
CA ASN A 75 19.30 -12.88 -12.27
C ASN A 75 19.04 -14.14 -13.12
N GLU A 76 19.97 -14.49 -14.02
CA GLU A 76 19.87 -15.64 -14.94
C GLU A 76 19.53 -16.94 -14.19
N ARG A 77 19.89 -17.03 -12.91
CA ARG A 77 19.56 -18.17 -12.04
C ARG A 77 18.04 -18.40 -11.87
N ARG A 78 17.18 -17.41 -12.14
CA ARG A 78 15.72 -17.58 -12.12
C ARG A 78 15.13 -17.99 -13.49
N LEU A 79 15.93 -17.91 -14.56
CA LEU A 79 15.56 -18.28 -15.94
C LEU A 79 16.08 -19.67 -16.34
N THR A 80 16.77 -20.40 -15.48
CA THR A 80 17.21 -21.77 -15.78
C THR A 80 16.08 -22.80 -15.69
N ARG A 81 14.95 -22.55 -16.37
CA ARG A 81 14.02 -23.59 -16.85
C ARG A 81 13.26 -23.13 -18.11
N THR A 82 13.96 -22.66 -19.14
CA THR A 82 13.65 -22.98 -20.55
C THR A 82 14.82 -22.49 -21.40
N ARG A 83 15.84 -23.33 -21.54
CA ARG A 83 16.71 -23.26 -22.72
C ARG A 83 15.87 -23.78 -23.87
N ASP A 84 15.45 -22.87 -24.76
CA ASP A 84 15.42 -23.16 -26.19
C ASP A 84 15.87 -21.90 -26.93
N ASN A 85 16.74 -22.16 -27.89
CA ASN A 85 17.73 -21.28 -28.44
C ASN A 85 17.17 -20.59 -29.69
N THR A 86 16.84 -19.31 -29.64
CA THR A 86 16.76 -18.49 -30.87
C THR A 86 17.06 -17.03 -30.54
N GLY A 87 18.12 -16.51 -31.14
CA GLY A 87 18.53 -15.12 -30.99
C GLY A 87 17.46 -14.17 -31.51
N SER A 88 17.15 -13.13 -30.73
CA SER A 88 16.40 -11.95 -31.17
C SER A 88 16.70 -10.79 -30.22
N LYS A 89 16.88 -9.63 -30.83
CA LYS A 89 17.35 -8.37 -30.26
C LYS A 89 16.43 -7.84 -29.15
N ALA A 90 17.04 -7.05 -28.26
CA ALA A 90 16.44 -6.35 -27.15
C ALA A 90 15.17 -5.56 -27.50
N SER A 91 14.06 -5.90 -26.85
CA SER A 91 12.98 -5.01 -26.43
C SER A 91 12.01 -5.84 -25.57
N GLY A 92 12.54 -6.42 -24.49
CA GLY A 92 11.75 -7.22 -23.57
C GLY A 92 10.84 -6.30 -22.76
N ASN A 93 9.55 -6.30 -23.09
CA ASN A 93 8.51 -5.69 -22.26
C ASN A 93 8.64 -6.29 -20.85
N LYS A 94 9.28 -5.56 -19.94
CA LYS A 94 9.69 -6.09 -18.64
C LYS A 94 8.43 -6.26 -17.80
N THR A 95 7.93 -7.49 -17.69
CA THR A 95 6.76 -7.80 -16.88
C THR A 95 7.03 -7.34 -15.45
N THR A 96 6.28 -6.35 -14.97
CA THR A 96 6.43 -5.83 -13.61
C THR A 96 5.96 -6.91 -12.63
N SER A 97 6.75 -7.16 -11.59
CA SER A 97 6.40 -8.08 -10.50
C SER A 97 5.84 -7.32 -9.31
N ILE A 98 5.01 -7.97 -8.48
CA ILE A 98 4.57 -7.41 -7.18
C ILE A 98 5.76 -7.04 -6.28
N PHE A 99 6.88 -7.72 -6.47
CA PHE A 99 8.12 -7.45 -5.76
C PHE A 99 8.80 -6.14 -6.19
N ASP A 100 8.41 -5.54 -7.33
CA ASP A 100 8.97 -4.26 -7.79
C ASP A 100 8.30 -3.04 -7.12
N VAL A 101 7.27 -3.27 -6.30
CA VAL A 101 6.47 -2.26 -5.62
C VAL A 101 6.75 -2.27 -4.12
N LEU A 102 7.18 -1.12 -3.59
CA LEU A 102 7.28 -0.85 -2.17
C LEU A 102 6.06 -0.03 -1.73
N VAL A 103 5.24 -0.59 -0.85
CA VAL A 103 4.06 0.08 -0.29
C VAL A 103 4.48 0.96 0.88
N LEU A 104 4.09 2.24 0.85
CA LEU A 104 4.39 3.21 1.91
C LEU A 104 3.22 3.35 2.88
N GLY A 105 1.99 3.33 2.37
CA GLY A 105 0.79 3.59 3.16
C GLY A 105 -0.50 3.45 2.36
N ALA A 106 -1.62 3.79 3.01
CA ALA A 106 -2.94 3.87 2.39
C ALA A 106 -3.79 4.93 3.10
N ILE A 107 -5.01 5.14 2.60
CA ILE A 107 -6.01 6.00 3.23
C ILE A 107 -6.73 5.26 4.35
N CYS A 108 -6.85 5.87 5.52
CA CYS A 108 -7.71 5.35 6.59
C CYS A 108 -9.18 5.36 6.15
N SER A 109 -9.82 4.19 6.15
CA SER A 109 -11.21 4.02 5.72
C SER A 109 -12.26 4.65 6.64
N LYS A 110 -11.85 5.22 7.78
CA LYS A 110 -12.75 5.94 8.70
C LYS A 110 -12.60 7.45 8.56
N CYS A 111 -11.38 7.97 8.72
CA CYS A 111 -11.14 9.42 8.72
C CYS A 111 -10.62 9.99 7.40
N GLY A 112 -10.35 9.15 6.38
CA GLY A 112 -9.83 9.60 5.08
C GLY A 112 -8.38 10.09 5.11
N GLN A 113 -7.69 10.00 6.25
CA GLN A 113 -6.31 10.51 6.38
C GLN A 113 -5.28 9.49 5.85
N PRO A 114 -4.20 9.96 5.18
CA PRO A 114 -3.10 9.10 4.76
C PRO A 114 -2.31 8.59 5.98
N VAL A 115 -2.07 7.28 6.02
CA VAL A 115 -1.29 6.63 7.09
C VAL A 115 -0.30 5.63 6.51
N CYS A 116 0.91 5.59 7.06
CA CYS A 116 1.92 4.65 6.62
C CYS A 116 1.61 3.22 7.09
N ILE A 117 2.23 2.23 6.46
CA ILE A 117 2.11 0.81 6.83
C ILE A 117 2.74 0.46 8.19
N GLY A 118 3.34 1.43 8.88
CA GLY A 118 3.91 1.23 10.21
C GLY A 118 2.83 0.79 11.21
N GLU A 119 3.14 -0.19 12.04
CA GLU A 119 2.22 -0.78 13.02
C GLU A 119 1.73 0.21 14.10
N ASP A 120 2.50 1.29 14.31
CA ASP A 120 2.11 2.40 15.18
C ASP A 120 1.11 3.36 14.51
N CYS A 121 0.94 3.26 13.18
CA CYS A 121 0.16 4.20 12.37
C CYS A 121 -1.08 3.58 11.71
N SER A 122 -0.99 2.35 11.21
CA SER A 122 -2.14 1.70 10.57
C SER A 122 -2.23 0.21 10.87
N VAL A 123 -3.43 -0.32 10.68
CA VAL A 123 -3.73 -1.75 10.73
C VAL A 123 -4.65 -2.10 9.56
N PHE A 124 -4.39 -3.23 8.90
CA PHE A 124 -5.27 -3.79 7.90
C PHE A 124 -6.23 -4.82 8.53
N TYR A 125 -7.53 -4.67 8.29
CA TYR A 125 -8.55 -5.67 8.62
C TYR A 125 -9.27 -6.10 7.34
N THR A 126 -10.40 -5.49 7.03
CA THR A 126 -11.05 -5.57 5.72
C THR A 126 -10.59 -4.45 4.78
N LYS A 127 -10.19 -3.32 5.37
CA LYS A 127 -9.55 -2.16 4.75
C LYS A 127 -8.48 -1.62 5.70
N THR A 128 -7.74 -0.61 5.26
CA THR A 128 -6.77 0.08 6.13
C THR A 128 -7.45 1.06 7.09
N PHE A 129 -7.10 0.99 8.37
CA PHE A 129 -7.56 1.93 9.41
C PHE A 129 -6.36 2.49 10.17
N CYS A 130 -6.41 3.78 10.49
CA CYS A 130 -5.41 4.36 11.37
C CYS A 130 -5.61 3.86 12.80
N VAL A 131 -4.51 3.77 13.53
CA VAL A 131 -4.49 3.37 14.94
C VAL A 131 -5.48 4.17 15.79
N ALA A 132 -5.55 5.48 15.59
CA ALA A 132 -6.43 6.37 16.34
C ALA A 132 -7.91 6.00 16.15
N CYS A 133 -8.35 5.75 14.91
CA CYS A 133 -9.73 5.34 14.61
C CYS A 133 -10.06 3.97 15.20
N VAL A 134 -9.14 3.00 15.13
CA VAL A 134 -9.35 1.68 15.74
C VAL A 134 -9.51 1.78 17.26
N THR A 135 -8.72 2.65 17.91
CA THR A 135 -8.82 2.87 19.37
C THR A 135 -10.07 3.65 19.77
N GLN A 136 -10.58 4.54 18.91
CA GLN A 136 -11.82 5.29 19.18
C GLN A 136 -13.06 4.41 18.99
N GLU A 137 -13.03 3.50 18.01
CA GLU A 137 -14.19 2.71 17.60
C GLU A 137 -14.07 1.23 17.99
N LYS A 138 -13.55 0.94 19.19
CA LYS A 138 -13.27 -0.44 19.68
C LYS A 138 -14.46 -1.39 19.58
N THR A 139 -15.68 -0.89 19.66
CA THR A 139 -16.92 -1.68 19.61
C THR A 139 -17.26 -2.18 18.20
N SER A 140 -16.73 -1.53 17.16
CA SER A 140 -16.95 -1.91 15.76
C SER A 140 -15.97 -3.00 15.28
N PHE A 141 -15.00 -3.39 16.12
CA PHE A 141 -14.03 -4.43 15.82
C PHE A 141 -14.15 -5.61 16.80
N PRO A 142 -13.86 -6.85 16.37
CA PRO A 142 -13.82 -7.99 17.29
C PRO A 142 -12.84 -7.73 18.45
N LYS A 143 -13.23 -8.06 19.69
CA LYS A 143 -12.41 -7.82 20.89
C LYS A 143 -11.01 -8.43 20.78
N SER A 144 -10.93 -9.66 20.28
CA SER A 144 -9.66 -10.38 20.07
C SER A 144 -8.70 -9.63 19.13
N PHE A 145 -9.24 -8.93 18.12
CA PHE A 145 -8.45 -8.13 17.19
C PHE A 145 -7.86 -6.89 17.88
N ILE A 146 -8.68 -6.19 18.68
CA ILE A 146 -8.22 -5.03 19.46
C ILE A 146 -7.15 -5.44 20.48
N GLU A 147 -7.36 -6.55 21.18
CA GLU A 147 -6.41 -7.07 22.17
C GLU A 147 -5.07 -7.42 21.53
N GLN A 148 -5.08 -8.05 20.35
CA GLN A 148 -3.85 -8.36 19.61
C GLN A 148 -3.08 -7.10 19.22
N ILE A 149 -3.77 -6.08 18.70
CA ILE A 149 -3.16 -4.79 18.35
C ILE A 149 -2.53 -4.14 19.58
N ASP A 150 -3.26 -4.09 20.69
CA ASP A 150 -2.77 -3.49 21.93
C ASP A 150 -1.57 -4.26 22.49
N ALA A 151 -1.56 -5.60 22.39
CA ALA A 151 -0.46 -6.45 22.82
C ALA A 151 0.81 -6.21 21.97
N THR A 152 0.71 -6.24 20.65
CA THR A 152 1.85 -5.99 19.74
C THR A 152 2.47 -4.62 20.00
N ARG A 153 1.66 -3.58 20.20
CA ARG A 153 2.16 -2.23 20.51
C ARG A 153 2.87 -2.16 21.86
N ARG A 154 2.35 -2.84 22.89
CA ARG A 154 3.01 -2.89 24.20
C ARG A 154 4.38 -3.55 24.11
N GLN A 155 4.48 -4.66 23.39
CA GLN A 155 5.73 -5.37 23.18
C GLN A 155 6.77 -4.47 22.49
N ARG A 156 6.42 -3.84 21.36
CA ARG A 156 7.36 -2.95 20.65
C ARG A 156 7.77 -1.71 21.45
N LYS A 157 6.87 -1.18 22.26
CA LYS A 157 7.19 -0.06 23.17
C LYS A 157 8.19 -0.49 24.25
N ALA A 158 8.10 -1.73 24.73
CA ALA A 158 9.08 -2.30 25.65
C ALA A 158 10.43 -2.48 24.96
N GLU A 159 10.46 -3.12 23.78
CA GLU A 159 11.69 -3.33 22.98
C GLU A 159 12.42 -2.01 22.68
N ARG A 160 11.68 -0.97 22.26
CA ARG A 160 12.27 0.36 21.99
C ARG A 160 12.81 1.05 23.25
N LYS A 161 12.23 0.79 24.42
CA LYS A 161 12.74 1.33 25.70
C LYS A 161 14.02 0.62 26.11
N GLU A 162 14.07 -0.69 25.93
CA GLU A 162 15.26 -1.50 26.21
C GLU A 162 16.45 -1.04 25.35
N VAL A 163 16.25 -0.89 24.03
CA VAL A 163 17.30 -0.38 23.12
C VAL A 163 17.82 1.00 23.54
N LYS A 164 16.93 1.91 23.98
CA LYS A 164 17.33 3.25 24.44
C LYS A 164 18.06 3.25 25.79
N THR A 165 17.93 2.18 26.58
CA THR A 165 18.61 2.06 27.89
C THR A 165 20.00 1.42 27.72
N SER A 166 20.24 0.75 26.60
CA SER A 166 21.49 0.04 26.28
C SER A 166 22.49 0.85 25.44
N ILE A 167 22.20 2.13 25.16
CA ILE A 167 23.07 3.09 24.45
C ILE A 167 23.45 4.19 25.44
#